data_AF-A0A3A4R4P5-F1
#
_entry.id   AF-A0A3A4R4P5-F1
#
_cell.length_a   1.000
_cell.length_b   1.000
_cell.length_c   1.000
_cell.angle_alpha   90.00
_cell.angle_beta   90.00
_cell.angle_gamma   90.00
#
_symmetry.space_group_name_H-M   'P 1'
#
loop_
_entity.id
_entity.type
_entity.pdbx_description
1 polymer ?
#
loop_
_entity_poly.entity_id
_entity_poly.type
_entity_poly.pdbx_seq_one_letter_code
_entity_poly.pdbx_strand_id
1 'polypeptide(L)'
;MSGITMKAFHTKKLKCPICTKEAEYTLLTSEVFGLYYPASRDRDQYVSQWNWRDPQWSHINPYHYAIILCPICHYSDFEENFGDSPKELSIRQIKFLRKIMTALPATHVTLIKDIAWLIDNAGSSRTPEIATLSYILALAFQQYLLEDKSCHHNYNLLGRMFLRLAWMYRQQEEAGTHANSALQENQPATPSTVCYSMLDSLAHYSSLSNELLKYYDNIPVDNAEEVQSMIHILDKNIAQVIKKTQALAQAINKGTESGHSNIHIIFNNIYSVWTWMPRTENDAINSAISHFEEMAQKDSTITDNALWKLLELLAFLYDKTGNIEKRNNRLSHIISASHRKRMLLSKKLQLNISTAERAELELDLKKINNYIQEITFQYKYDYNENASV
;
A
#
# COMPACT_ATOMS: atom_id res chain seq x y z
N MET A 1 -29.75 -21.58 -0.24
CA MET A 1 -28.73 -21.03 -1.14
C MET A 1 -27.38 -21.18 -0.45
N SER A 2 -26.55 -22.12 -0.90
CA SER A 2 -25.17 -22.26 -0.43
C SER A 2 -24.38 -21.02 -0.85
N GLY A 3 -24.07 -20.14 0.10
CA GLY A 3 -23.32 -18.91 -0.16
C GLY A 3 -21.94 -19.26 -0.72
N ILE A 4 -21.62 -18.71 -1.89
CA ILE A 4 -20.27 -18.82 -2.45
C ILE A 4 -19.36 -17.96 -1.57
N THR A 5 -18.50 -18.59 -0.76
CA THR A 5 -17.46 -17.90 0.01
C THR A 5 -16.43 -17.34 -0.98
N MET A 6 -16.42 -16.02 -1.17
CA MET A 6 -15.42 -15.36 -2.00
C MET A 6 -14.08 -15.33 -1.26
N LYS A 7 -13.00 -15.79 -1.91
CA LYS A 7 -11.64 -15.70 -1.36
C LYS A 7 -11.09 -14.29 -1.62
N ALA A 8 -10.54 -13.65 -0.60
CA ALA A 8 -9.91 -12.34 -0.76
C ALA A 8 -8.68 -12.38 -1.66
N PHE A 9 -7.91 -13.47 -1.58
CA PHE A 9 -6.74 -13.69 -2.40
C PHE A 9 -6.99 -14.80 -3.42
N HIS A 10 -6.43 -14.62 -4.61
CA HIS A 10 -6.40 -15.64 -5.64
C HIS A 10 -4.98 -15.76 -6.20
N THR A 11 -4.64 -16.96 -6.68
CA THR A 11 -3.34 -17.20 -7.31
C THR A 11 -3.48 -17.04 -8.82
N LYS A 12 -2.57 -16.28 -9.43
CA LYS A 12 -2.51 -16.06 -10.88
C LYS A 12 -1.11 -16.30 -11.40
N LYS A 13 -0.99 -17.04 -12.51
CA LYS A 13 0.29 -17.15 -13.23
C LYS A 13 0.48 -15.93 -14.11
N LEU A 14 1.57 -15.21 -13.89
CA LEU A 14 1.94 -14.04 -14.71
C LEU A 14 3.38 -14.19 -15.20
N LYS A 15 3.62 -13.68 -16.41
CA LYS A 15 4.95 -13.56 -17.00
C LYS A 15 5.54 -12.20 -16.66
N CYS A 16 6.76 -12.17 -16.12
CA CYS A 16 7.46 -10.91 -15.89
C CYS A 16 7.86 -10.28 -17.24
N PRO A 17 7.55 -9.00 -17.49
CA PRO A 17 7.92 -8.34 -18.76
C PRO A 17 9.44 -8.24 -18.94
N ILE A 18 10.18 -8.16 -17.82
CA ILE A 18 11.63 -7.96 -17.84
C ILE A 18 12.36 -9.28 -18.00
N CYS A 19 12.24 -10.24 -17.07
CA CYS A 19 12.99 -11.50 -17.19
C CYS A 19 12.28 -12.59 -18.01
N THR A 20 11.03 -12.36 -18.44
CA THR A 20 10.18 -13.29 -19.20
C THR A 20 9.84 -14.61 -18.49
N LYS A 21 10.25 -14.77 -17.23
CA LYS A 21 9.94 -15.95 -16.45
C LYS A 21 8.51 -15.86 -15.90
N GLU A 22 7.84 -16.99 -15.89
CA GLU A 22 6.53 -17.15 -15.28
C GLU A 22 6.68 -17.47 -13.80
N ALA A 23 5.78 -16.92 -12.99
CA ALA A 23 5.65 -17.25 -11.59
C ALA A 23 4.18 -17.21 -11.17
N GLU A 24 3.88 -17.84 -10.04
CA GLU A 24 2.57 -17.74 -9.39
C GLU A 24 2.58 -16.57 -8.41
N TYR A 25 1.57 -15.71 -8.53
CA TYR A 25 1.40 -14.52 -7.69
C TYR A 25 0.11 -14.64 -6.90
N THR A 26 0.18 -14.34 -5.60
CA THR A 26 -1.00 -14.19 -4.74
C THR A 26 -1.48 -12.74 -4.82
N LEU A 27 -2.62 -12.54 -5.48
CA LEU A 27 -3.17 -11.22 -5.76
C LEU A 27 -4.44 -11.00 -4.94
N LEU A 28 -4.63 -9.76 -4.50
CA LEU A 28 -5.90 -9.34 -3.91
C LEU A 28 -6.95 -9.29 -5.02
N THR A 29 -8.09 -9.96 -4.81
CA THR A 29 -9.22 -9.94 -5.75
C THR A 29 -9.73 -8.51 -5.88
N SER A 30 -9.65 -7.97 -7.10
CA SER A 30 -9.87 -6.54 -7.35
C SER A 30 -11.30 -6.06 -7.10
N GLU A 31 -11.44 -4.74 -6.95
CA GLU A 31 -12.73 -4.02 -6.87
C GLU A 31 -13.72 -4.40 -7.98
N VAL A 32 -13.22 -4.74 -9.18
CA VAL A 32 -14.05 -5.14 -10.34
C VAL A 32 -14.89 -6.39 -10.04
N PHE A 33 -14.40 -7.27 -9.17
CA PHE A 33 -15.14 -8.46 -8.75
C PHE A 33 -16.07 -8.18 -7.55
N GLY A 34 -16.16 -6.93 -7.09
CA GLY A 34 -17.09 -6.49 -6.05
C GLY A 34 -16.76 -6.99 -4.65
N LEU A 35 -15.49 -7.31 -4.37
CA LEU A 35 -15.08 -7.76 -3.03
C LEU A 35 -14.99 -6.61 -2.04
N TYR A 36 -14.45 -5.47 -2.48
CA TYR A 36 -14.38 -4.23 -1.74
C TYR A 36 -14.60 -3.04 -2.68
N TYR A 37 -15.05 -1.91 -2.13
CA TYR A 37 -15.20 -0.65 -2.85
C TYR A 37 -14.93 0.53 -1.92
N PRO A 38 -14.48 1.68 -2.45
CA PRO A 38 -14.21 2.86 -1.63
C PRO A 38 -15.51 3.40 -1.03
N ALA A 39 -15.58 3.46 0.29
CA ALA A 39 -16.71 4.04 1.02
C ALA A 39 -16.56 5.57 1.12
N SER A 40 -15.33 6.02 1.37
CA SER A 40 -14.95 7.43 1.45
C SER A 40 -13.62 7.65 0.73
N ARG A 41 -13.47 8.84 0.14
CA ARG A 41 -12.22 9.30 -0.48
C ARG A 41 -11.89 10.70 0.01
N ASP A 42 -10.63 10.88 0.36
CA ASP A 42 -10.05 12.18 0.60
C ASP A 42 -9.85 12.91 -0.74
N ARG A 43 -9.59 14.22 -0.68
CA ARG A 43 -9.46 15.04 -1.89
C ARG A 43 -8.25 14.68 -2.75
N ASP A 44 -7.19 14.12 -2.16
CA ASP A 44 -6.06 13.55 -2.89
C ASP A 44 -6.34 12.15 -3.46
N GLN A 45 -7.58 11.65 -3.39
CA GLN A 45 -7.99 10.32 -3.84
C GLN A 45 -7.53 9.16 -2.94
N TYR A 46 -6.96 9.44 -1.75
CA TYR A 46 -6.74 8.40 -0.75
C TYR A 46 -8.09 7.85 -0.27
N VAL A 47 -8.27 6.54 -0.31
CA VAL A 47 -9.45 5.88 0.24
C VAL A 47 -9.28 5.71 1.73
N SER A 48 -9.89 6.59 2.51
CA SER A 48 -9.85 6.57 3.98
C SER A 48 -10.72 5.48 4.59
N GLN A 49 -11.74 4.99 3.86
CA GLN A 49 -12.59 3.90 4.31
C GLN A 49 -12.97 2.96 3.16
N TRP A 50 -12.86 1.66 3.41
CA TRP A 50 -13.24 0.59 2.49
C TRP A 50 -14.49 -0.12 2.97
N ASN A 51 -15.47 -0.30 2.08
CA ASN A 51 -16.57 -1.22 2.30
C ASN A 51 -16.17 -2.59 1.77
N TRP A 52 -16.15 -3.59 2.64
CA TRP A 52 -15.89 -4.97 2.28
C TRP A 52 -17.18 -5.76 2.25
N ARG A 53 -17.40 -6.53 1.17
CA ARG A 53 -18.57 -7.40 1.04
C ARG A 53 -18.58 -8.49 2.12
N ASP A 54 -17.39 -8.97 2.47
CA ASP A 54 -17.20 -9.93 3.54
C ASP A 54 -16.36 -9.27 4.65
N PRO A 55 -16.97 -8.97 5.82
CA PRO A 55 -16.33 -8.26 6.91
C PRO A 55 -15.06 -8.93 7.46
N GLN A 56 -14.85 -10.23 7.25
CA GLN A 56 -13.64 -10.90 7.73
C GLN A 56 -12.36 -10.31 7.10
N TRP A 57 -12.48 -9.69 5.93
CA TRP A 57 -11.37 -9.07 5.20
C TRP A 57 -11.24 -7.56 5.43
N SER A 58 -12.06 -6.97 6.31
CA SER A 58 -12.09 -5.50 6.52
C SER A 58 -10.78 -4.90 7.04
N HIS A 59 -9.92 -5.73 7.62
CA HIS A 59 -8.60 -5.36 8.10
C HIS A 59 -7.55 -5.22 6.98
N ILE A 60 -7.85 -5.66 5.76
CA ILE A 60 -6.94 -5.56 4.62
C ILE A 60 -7.03 -4.15 4.03
N ASN A 61 -5.88 -3.51 3.81
CA ASN A 61 -5.80 -2.31 2.97
C ASN A 61 -5.40 -2.70 1.54
N PRO A 62 -6.26 -2.50 0.54
CA PRO A 62 -5.95 -2.81 -0.86
C PRO A 62 -4.67 -2.15 -1.39
N TYR A 63 -4.31 -0.96 -0.89
CA TYR A 63 -3.10 -0.27 -1.35
C TYR A 63 -1.80 -1.01 -1.01
N HIS A 64 -1.80 -1.87 0.01
CA HIS A 64 -0.62 -2.66 0.39
C HIS A 64 -0.30 -3.78 -0.61
N TYR A 65 -1.26 -4.13 -1.46
CA TYR A 65 -1.18 -5.25 -2.40
C TYR A 65 -1.16 -4.80 -3.87
N ALA A 66 -1.12 -3.50 -4.14
CA ALA A 66 -1.22 -2.98 -5.50
C ALA A 66 0.05 -3.21 -6.34
N ILE A 67 1.22 -3.32 -5.70
CA ILE A 67 2.50 -3.55 -6.37
C ILE A 67 2.82 -5.05 -6.38
N ILE A 68 3.11 -5.55 -7.58
CA ILE A 68 3.61 -6.90 -7.83
C ILE A 68 5.14 -6.86 -7.90
N LEU A 69 5.77 -7.88 -7.34
CA LEU A 69 7.21 -8.09 -7.36
C LEU A 69 7.54 -9.40 -8.08
N CYS A 70 8.39 -9.36 -9.10
CA CYS A 70 8.89 -10.57 -9.74
C CYS A 70 9.85 -11.32 -8.80
N PRO A 71 9.62 -12.60 -8.46
CA PRO A 71 10.48 -13.33 -7.52
C PRO A 71 11.87 -13.65 -8.10
N ILE A 72 12.07 -13.48 -9.41
CA ILE A 72 13.30 -13.90 -10.11
C ILE A 72 14.23 -12.73 -10.36
N CYS A 73 13.71 -11.61 -10.89
CA CYS A 73 14.54 -10.42 -11.17
C CYS A 73 14.20 -9.22 -10.29
N HIS A 74 13.23 -9.33 -9.39
CA HIS A 74 12.82 -8.27 -8.46
C HIS A 74 12.29 -7.00 -9.13
N TYR A 75 12.00 -7.06 -10.43
CA TYR A 75 11.22 -6.01 -11.09
C TYR A 75 9.88 -5.86 -10.39
N SER A 76 9.48 -4.62 -10.10
CA SER A 76 8.20 -4.34 -9.47
C SER A 76 7.46 -3.20 -10.15
N ASP A 77 6.12 -3.34 -10.21
CA ASP A 77 5.19 -2.42 -10.88
C ASP A 77 3.75 -2.77 -10.49
N PHE A 78 2.76 -2.01 -10.98
CA PHE A 78 1.35 -2.38 -10.88
C PHE A 78 1.02 -3.63 -11.68
N GLU A 79 -0.05 -4.35 -11.28
CA GLU A 79 -0.52 -5.54 -11.99
C GLU A 79 -0.75 -5.30 -13.48
N GLU A 80 -1.30 -4.13 -13.88
CA GLU A 80 -1.54 -3.80 -15.29
C GLU A 80 -0.28 -3.78 -16.17
N ASN A 81 0.91 -3.73 -15.55
CA ASN A 81 2.20 -3.73 -16.22
C ASN A 81 2.90 -5.10 -16.17
N PHE A 82 2.23 -6.14 -15.70
CA PHE A 82 2.68 -7.53 -15.76
C PHE A 82 1.88 -8.36 -16.79
N GLY A 83 2.45 -9.49 -17.21
CA GLY A 83 1.85 -10.41 -18.18
C GLY A 83 2.34 -10.21 -19.61
N ASP A 84 1.65 -10.83 -20.57
CA ASP A 84 2.07 -10.86 -21.99
C ASP A 84 1.82 -9.54 -22.73
N SER A 85 1.05 -8.63 -22.15
CA SER A 85 0.71 -7.34 -22.76
C SER A 85 0.73 -6.24 -21.68
N PRO A 86 1.92 -5.81 -21.23
CA PRO A 86 2.03 -4.76 -20.23
C PRO A 86 1.46 -3.46 -20.80
N LYS A 87 0.53 -2.82 -20.08
CA LYS A 87 -0.21 -1.66 -20.62
C LYS A 87 0.67 -0.44 -20.84
N GLU A 88 1.63 -0.21 -19.94
CA GLU A 88 2.38 1.06 -19.89
C GLU A 88 3.88 0.90 -20.19
N LEU A 89 4.34 -0.30 -20.58
CA LEU A 89 5.74 -0.55 -20.95
C LEU A 89 5.89 -0.86 -22.45
N SER A 90 6.59 0.02 -23.15
CA SER A 90 7.02 -0.24 -24.52
C SER A 90 8.13 -1.30 -24.58
N ILE A 91 8.25 -1.98 -25.72
CA ILE A 91 9.35 -2.93 -25.99
C ILE A 91 10.72 -2.28 -25.77
N ARG A 92 10.86 -0.98 -26.08
CA ARG A 92 12.08 -0.22 -25.87
C ARG A 92 12.42 -0.10 -24.39
N GLN A 93 11.46 0.32 -23.57
CA GLN A 93 11.61 0.42 -22.11
C GLN A 93 11.97 -0.93 -21.49
N ILE A 94 11.33 -2.03 -21.92
CA ILE A 94 11.66 -3.38 -21.46
C ILE A 94 13.12 -3.74 -21.78
N LYS A 95 13.57 -3.51 -23.02
CA LYS A 95 14.96 -3.76 -23.41
C LYS A 95 15.94 -2.91 -22.61
N PHE A 96 15.58 -1.66 -22.36
CA PHE A 96 16.41 -0.73 -21.58
C PHE A 96 16.52 -1.17 -20.12
N LEU A 97 15.41 -1.53 -19.47
CA LEU A 97 15.42 -2.06 -18.10
C LEU A 97 16.25 -3.34 -17.99
N ARG A 98 16.13 -4.28 -18.93
CA ARG A 98 16.98 -5.48 -18.96
C ARG A 98 18.46 -5.12 -18.96
N LYS A 99 18.86 -4.15 -19.78
CA LYS A 99 20.24 -3.66 -19.87
C LYS A 99 20.68 -3.02 -18.54
N ILE A 100 19.86 -2.14 -17.96
CA ILE A 100 20.16 -1.48 -16.69
C ILE A 100 20.35 -2.51 -15.59
N MET A 101 19.43 -3.47 -15.45
CA MET A 101 19.48 -4.45 -14.36
C MET A 101 20.76 -5.29 -14.37
N THR A 102 21.35 -5.53 -15.56
CA THR A 102 22.66 -6.20 -15.67
C THR A 102 23.85 -5.31 -15.37
N ALA A 103 23.67 -3.98 -15.38
CA ALA A 103 24.70 -2.97 -15.22
C ALA A 103 24.58 -2.17 -13.91
N LEU A 104 23.62 -2.51 -13.04
CA LEU A 104 23.42 -1.80 -11.77
C LEU A 104 24.65 -1.95 -10.85
N PRO A 105 25.02 -0.90 -10.09
CA PRO A 105 26.05 -1.01 -9.07
C PRO A 105 25.73 -2.10 -8.05
N ALA A 106 26.75 -2.75 -7.50
CA ALA A 106 26.58 -3.83 -6.53
C ALA A 106 25.74 -3.41 -5.31
N THR A 107 25.91 -2.16 -4.83
CA THR A 107 25.13 -1.60 -3.72
C THR A 107 23.64 -1.56 -4.02
N HIS A 108 23.26 -1.24 -5.26
CA HIS A 108 21.88 -1.21 -5.70
C HIS A 108 21.30 -2.62 -5.79
N VAL A 109 22.07 -3.56 -6.34
CA VAL A 109 21.65 -4.96 -6.46
C VAL A 109 21.41 -5.58 -5.09
N THR A 110 22.30 -5.34 -4.12
CA THR A 110 22.12 -5.81 -2.74
C THR A 110 20.87 -5.19 -2.11
N LEU A 111 20.72 -3.87 -2.20
CA LEU A 111 19.54 -3.20 -1.64
C LEU A 111 18.22 -3.72 -2.22
N ILE A 112 18.16 -3.90 -3.55
CA ILE A 112 16.98 -4.46 -4.22
C ILE A 112 16.64 -5.85 -3.69
N LYS A 113 17.65 -6.71 -3.49
CA LYS A 113 17.45 -8.06 -2.94
C LYS A 113 16.97 -8.02 -1.50
N ASP A 114 17.53 -7.14 -0.68
CA ASP A 114 17.13 -6.99 0.74
C ASP A 114 15.67 -6.53 0.84
N ILE A 115 15.27 -5.55 0.03
CA ILE A 115 13.88 -5.09 -0.07
C ILE A 115 12.96 -6.22 -0.55
N ALA A 116 13.35 -6.91 -1.64
CA ALA A 116 12.57 -8.00 -2.21
C ALA A 116 12.33 -9.13 -1.20
N TRP A 117 13.38 -9.51 -0.45
CA TRP A 117 13.30 -10.53 0.59
C TRP A 117 12.31 -10.15 1.70
N LEU A 118 12.28 -8.88 2.13
CA LEU A 118 11.29 -8.42 3.11
C LEU A 118 9.86 -8.49 2.57
N ILE A 119 9.65 -8.07 1.32
CA ILE A 119 8.33 -8.08 0.67
C ILE A 119 7.82 -9.53 0.53
N ASP A 120 8.68 -10.45 0.11
CA ASP A 120 8.32 -11.86 -0.08
C ASP A 120 7.99 -12.55 1.26
N ASN A 121 8.74 -12.26 2.32
CA ASN A 121 8.50 -12.85 3.65
C ASN A 121 7.26 -12.31 4.37
N ALA A 122 6.76 -11.13 3.99
CA ALA A 122 5.54 -10.57 4.57
C ALA A 122 4.27 -11.37 4.16
N GLY A 123 4.33 -12.12 3.06
CA GLY A 123 3.22 -12.93 2.57
C GLY A 123 1.91 -12.14 2.44
N SER A 124 0.83 -12.68 3.01
CA SER A 124 -0.50 -12.06 3.01
C SER A 124 -0.75 -11.09 4.17
N SER A 125 0.27 -10.73 4.96
CA SER A 125 0.15 -9.82 6.11
C SER A 125 1.02 -8.57 5.89
N ARG A 126 0.76 -7.84 4.78
CA ARG A 126 1.54 -6.64 4.45
C ARG A 126 1.14 -5.46 5.32
N THR A 127 2.13 -4.93 6.04
CA THR A 127 2.04 -3.68 6.82
C THR A 127 2.27 -2.45 5.92
N PRO A 128 1.96 -1.23 6.38
CA PRO A 128 2.30 0.00 5.65
C PRO A 128 3.79 0.13 5.31
N GLU A 129 4.70 -0.36 6.14
CA GLU A 129 6.15 -0.34 5.89
C GLU A 129 6.54 -1.24 4.71
N ILE A 130 6.00 -2.46 4.65
CA ILE A 130 6.22 -3.36 3.51
C ILE A 130 5.60 -2.80 2.24
N ALA A 131 4.43 -2.16 2.34
CA ALA A 131 3.82 -1.47 1.21
C ALA A 131 4.71 -0.32 0.71
N THR A 132 5.23 0.53 1.60
CA THR A 132 6.19 1.60 1.28
C THR A 132 7.41 1.05 0.55
N LEU A 133 8.02 -0.02 1.06
CA LEU A 133 9.15 -0.67 0.39
C LEU A 133 8.80 -1.15 -1.03
N SER A 134 7.59 -1.68 -1.22
CA SER A 134 7.11 -2.11 -2.54
C SER A 134 6.98 -0.93 -3.51
N TYR A 135 6.40 0.20 -3.06
CA TYR A 135 6.31 1.41 -3.88
C TYR A 135 7.67 2.03 -4.18
N ILE A 136 8.56 2.08 -3.20
CA ILE A 136 9.94 2.58 -3.39
C ILE A 136 10.67 1.75 -4.45
N LEU A 137 10.56 0.42 -4.40
CA LEU A 137 11.20 -0.45 -5.37
C LEU A 137 10.62 -0.24 -6.78
N ALA A 138 9.30 -0.10 -6.90
CA ALA A 138 8.65 0.17 -8.19
C ALA A 138 9.08 1.54 -8.75
N LEU A 139 9.11 2.58 -7.90
CA LEU A 139 9.59 3.92 -8.25
C LEU A 139 11.05 3.91 -8.71
N ALA A 140 11.92 3.12 -8.06
CA ALA A 140 13.31 3.02 -8.49
C ALA A 140 13.43 2.53 -9.94
N PHE A 141 12.65 1.52 -10.35
CA PHE A 141 12.62 1.08 -11.75
C PHE A 141 12.04 2.12 -12.70
N GLN A 142 10.98 2.83 -12.31
CA GLN A 142 10.42 3.91 -13.13
C GLN A 142 11.38 5.10 -13.26
N GLN A 143 12.15 5.40 -12.22
CA GLN A 143 13.17 6.46 -12.27
C GLN A 143 14.30 6.10 -13.22
N TYR A 144 14.77 4.84 -13.24
CA TYR A 144 15.75 4.41 -14.23
C TYR A 144 15.25 4.63 -15.66
N LEU A 145 13.96 4.38 -15.93
CA LEU A 145 13.36 4.70 -17.24
C LEU A 145 13.39 6.19 -17.58
N LEU A 146 13.29 7.09 -16.58
CA LEU A 146 13.36 8.53 -16.82
C LEU A 146 14.74 8.99 -17.31
N GLU A 147 15.80 8.31 -16.89
CA GLU A 147 17.18 8.62 -17.32
C GLU A 147 17.39 8.36 -18.81
N ASP A 148 16.57 7.49 -19.42
CA ASP A 148 16.55 7.32 -20.86
C ASP A 148 15.79 8.46 -21.55
N LYS A 149 16.54 9.46 -22.03
CA LYS A 149 16.01 10.58 -22.84
C LYS A 149 15.25 10.11 -24.09
N SER A 150 15.43 8.86 -24.50
CA SER A 150 14.83 8.31 -25.71
C SER A 150 13.53 7.53 -25.45
N CYS A 151 13.14 7.34 -24.19
CA CYS A 151 11.87 6.77 -23.79
C CYS A 151 10.84 7.88 -23.54
N HIS A 152 9.59 7.63 -23.93
CA HIS A 152 8.48 8.48 -23.49
C HIS A 152 8.23 8.26 -22.00
N HIS A 153 8.19 9.37 -21.26
CA HIS A 153 7.99 9.35 -19.82
C HIS A 153 6.50 9.23 -19.51
N ASN A 154 6.11 8.22 -18.74
CA ASN A 154 4.74 8.10 -18.26
C ASN A 154 4.58 8.89 -16.96
N TYR A 155 4.41 10.21 -17.11
CA TYR A 155 4.26 11.12 -15.98
C TYR A 155 3.04 10.81 -15.10
N ASN A 156 1.96 10.26 -15.70
CA ASN A 156 0.78 9.83 -14.95
C ASN A 156 1.11 8.68 -13.98
N LEU A 157 1.82 7.66 -14.45
CA LEU A 157 2.24 6.51 -13.64
C LEU A 157 3.10 6.97 -12.46
N LEU A 158 4.11 7.79 -12.72
CA LEU A 158 5.01 8.33 -11.70
C LEU A 158 4.26 9.18 -10.68
N GLY A 159 3.40 10.11 -11.13
CA GLY A 159 2.58 10.93 -10.24
C GLY A 159 1.69 10.07 -9.34
N ARG A 160 1.06 9.02 -9.88
CA ARG A 160 0.25 8.06 -9.12
C ARG A 160 1.08 7.26 -8.11
N MET A 161 2.29 6.82 -8.46
CA MET A 161 3.16 6.07 -7.57
C MET A 161 3.66 6.93 -6.41
N PHE A 162 4.12 8.15 -6.68
CA PHE A 162 4.54 9.09 -5.64
C PHE A 162 3.38 9.49 -4.72
N LEU A 163 2.18 9.70 -5.27
CA LEU A 163 1.01 10.01 -4.46
C LEU A 163 0.62 8.83 -3.55
N ARG A 164 0.70 7.59 -4.04
CA ARG A 164 0.47 6.39 -3.22
C ARG A 164 1.55 6.20 -2.16
N LEU A 165 2.81 6.51 -2.47
CA LEU A 165 3.89 6.51 -1.49
C LEU A 165 3.61 7.51 -0.36
N ALA A 166 3.13 8.71 -0.70
CA ALA A 166 2.70 9.70 0.30
C ALA A 166 1.63 9.14 1.24
N TRP A 167 0.65 8.41 0.71
CA TRP A 167 -0.38 7.76 1.54
C TRP A 167 0.22 6.72 2.50
N MET A 168 1.23 5.96 2.06
CA MET A 168 1.87 4.98 2.95
C MET A 168 2.65 5.67 4.07
N TYR A 169 3.31 6.79 3.81
CA TYR A 169 3.94 7.60 4.86
C TYR A 169 2.92 8.12 5.88
N ARG A 170 1.77 8.64 5.41
CA ARG A 170 0.67 9.07 6.29
C ARG A 170 0.23 7.94 7.23
N GLN A 171 0.02 6.74 6.68
CA GLN A 171 -0.40 5.57 7.46
C GLN A 171 0.65 5.14 8.51
N GLN A 172 1.93 5.25 8.19
CA GLN A 172 3.00 4.96 9.16
C GLN A 172 3.03 5.97 10.30
N GLU A 173 2.84 7.26 10.01
CA GLU A 173 2.77 8.32 11.02
C GLU A 173 1.55 8.16 11.94
N GLU A 174 0.38 7.86 11.36
CA GLU A 174 -0.84 7.53 12.11
C GLU A 174 -0.61 6.31 13.01
N ALA A 175 -0.05 5.22 12.47
CA ALA A 175 0.24 4.01 13.23
C ALA A 175 1.25 4.25 14.37
N GLY A 176 2.31 5.04 14.13
CA GLY A 176 3.31 5.39 15.14
C GLY A 176 2.74 6.28 16.25
N THR A 177 1.85 7.20 15.90
CA THR A 177 1.15 8.06 16.88
C THR A 177 0.25 7.22 17.77
N HIS A 178 -0.54 6.30 17.20
CA HIS A 178 -1.39 5.39 17.95
C HIS A 178 -0.60 4.42 18.83
N ALA A 179 0.54 3.90 18.35
CA ALA A 179 1.41 3.04 19.16
C ALA A 179 1.98 3.80 20.38
N ASN A 180 2.42 5.04 20.19
CA ASN A 180 2.94 5.88 21.28
C ASN A 180 1.85 6.26 22.29
N SER A 181 0.62 6.53 21.84
CA SER A 181 -0.53 6.79 22.72
C SER A 181 -0.98 5.53 23.47
N ALA A 182 -1.03 4.37 22.82
CA ALA A 182 -1.39 3.10 23.45
C ALA A 182 -0.34 2.62 24.47
N LEU A 183 0.95 2.90 24.23
CA LEU A 183 2.04 2.64 25.17
C LEU A 183 2.00 3.56 26.40
N GLN A 184 1.35 4.73 26.32
CA GLN A 184 1.14 5.63 27.46
C GLN A 184 -0.11 5.28 28.29
N GLU A 185 -1.15 4.71 27.68
CA GLU A 185 -2.37 4.29 28.40
C GLU A 185 -2.37 2.85 28.90
N ASN A 186 -1.50 1.96 28.40
CA ASN A 186 -1.42 0.57 28.84
C ASN A 186 0.02 0.04 28.92
N GLN A 187 0.58 -0.02 30.13
CA GLN A 187 1.52 -1.10 30.48
C GLN A 187 0.73 -2.43 30.56
N PRO A 188 1.29 -3.56 30.10
CA PRO A 188 0.88 -4.13 28.81
C PRO A 188 0.07 -5.43 28.91
N ALA A 189 -0.83 -5.66 27.95
CA ALA A 189 -1.12 -7.01 27.47
C ALA A 189 -0.21 -7.28 26.26
N THR A 190 0.91 -7.95 26.52
CA THR A 190 1.92 -8.30 25.51
C THR A 190 1.37 -9.34 24.49
N PRO A 191 1.99 -9.46 23.29
CA PRO A 191 1.65 -10.47 22.26
C PRO A 191 2.12 -11.87 22.65
N SER A 192 1.68 -12.31 23.81
CA SER A 192 2.21 -13.46 24.51
C SER A 192 1.13 -14.34 25.14
N THR A 193 -0.13 -13.91 25.14
CA THR A 193 -1.24 -14.62 25.79
C THR A 193 -1.46 -16.02 25.24
N VAL A 194 -1.17 -16.28 23.96
CA VAL A 194 -1.28 -17.63 23.37
C VAL A 194 -0.09 -18.52 23.72
N CYS A 195 1.12 -17.97 23.83
CA CYS A 195 2.31 -18.73 24.22
C CYS A 195 2.39 -18.97 25.73
N TYR A 196 1.99 -17.98 26.55
CA TYR A 196 1.94 -18.12 28.00
C TYR A 196 0.77 -18.97 28.46
N SER A 197 -0.42 -18.91 27.84
CA SER A 197 -1.49 -19.85 28.21
C SER A 197 -1.13 -21.32 27.90
N MET A 198 -0.34 -21.58 26.85
CA MET A 198 0.25 -22.90 26.59
C MET A 198 1.33 -23.28 27.62
N LEU A 199 2.18 -22.34 28.03
CA LEU A 199 3.18 -22.55 29.08
C LEU A 199 2.54 -22.76 30.46
N ASP A 200 1.45 -22.05 30.76
CA ASP A 200 0.66 -22.19 32.00
C ASP A 200 -0.07 -23.53 32.02
N SER A 201 -0.60 -23.97 30.86
CA SER A 201 -1.16 -25.31 30.71
C SER A 201 -0.09 -26.40 30.92
N LEU A 202 1.13 -26.21 30.41
CA LEU A 202 2.26 -27.13 30.61
C LEU A 202 2.79 -27.13 32.05
N ALA A 203 2.81 -25.97 32.70
CA ALA A 203 3.12 -25.85 34.13
C ALA A 203 2.05 -26.54 34.99
N HIS A 204 0.78 -26.47 34.58
CA HIS A 204 -0.32 -27.21 35.20
C HIS A 204 -0.14 -28.73 35.07
N TYR A 205 0.28 -29.25 33.90
CA TYR A 205 0.61 -30.67 33.73
C TYR A 205 1.81 -31.13 34.58
N SER A 206 2.83 -30.28 34.75
CA SER A 206 3.96 -30.54 35.65
C SER A 206 3.51 -30.58 37.13
N SER A 207 2.60 -29.69 37.53
CA SER A 207 1.97 -29.72 38.86
C SER A 207 1.16 -31.00 39.07
N LEU A 208 0.41 -31.45 38.06
CA LEU A 208 -0.39 -32.67 38.11
C LEU A 208 0.49 -33.94 38.21
N SER A 209 1.64 -33.97 37.50
CA SER A 209 2.68 -35.01 37.64
C SER A 209 3.18 -35.13 39.09
N ASN A 210 3.52 -33.99 39.70
CA ASN A 210 3.96 -33.93 41.09
C ASN A 210 2.86 -34.30 42.09
N GLU A 211 1.59 -34.07 41.77
CA GLU A 211 0.45 -34.46 42.59
C GLU A 211 0.20 -35.98 42.50
N LEU A 212 0.31 -36.57 41.31
CA LEU A 212 0.28 -38.03 41.10
C LEU A 212 1.40 -38.75 41.86
N LEU A 213 2.60 -38.15 41.93
CA LEU A 213 3.72 -38.64 42.73
C LEU A 213 3.42 -38.70 44.24
N LYS A 214 2.53 -37.83 44.76
CA LYS A 214 2.12 -37.90 46.18
C LYS A 214 1.15 -39.04 46.47
N TYR A 215 0.38 -39.48 45.47
CA TYR A 215 -0.50 -40.65 45.59
C TYR A 215 0.26 -41.97 45.43
N TYR A 216 1.47 -41.93 44.87
CA TYR A 216 2.34 -43.08 44.66
C TYR A 216 2.72 -43.82 45.95
N ASP A 217 2.91 -43.10 47.06
CA ASP A 217 3.21 -43.68 48.38
C ASP A 217 2.10 -44.62 48.92
N ASN A 218 0.92 -44.62 48.29
CA ASN A 218 -0.24 -45.44 48.67
C ASN A 218 -0.56 -46.58 47.68
N ILE A 219 0.27 -46.81 46.65
CA ILE A 219 0.04 -47.86 45.65
C ILE A 219 0.62 -49.20 46.15
N PRO A 220 -0.09 -50.34 46.03
CA PRO A 220 0.45 -51.66 46.36
C PRO A 220 1.77 -51.95 45.63
N VAL A 221 2.76 -52.47 46.36
CA VAL A 221 4.18 -52.60 45.98
C VAL A 221 4.41 -53.28 44.62
N ASP A 222 3.50 -54.15 44.19
CA ASP A 222 3.68 -54.99 42.99
C ASP A 222 3.67 -54.21 41.66
N ASN A 223 3.18 -52.96 41.62
CA ASN A 223 3.13 -52.14 40.39
C ASN A 223 3.92 -50.82 40.47
N ALA A 224 4.69 -50.64 41.55
CA ALA A 224 5.38 -49.39 41.84
C ALA A 224 6.40 -49.02 40.72
N GLU A 225 7.27 -49.96 40.34
CA GLU A 225 8.32 -49.72 39.33
C GLU A 225 7.76 -49.30 37.96
N GLU A 226 6.64 -49.89 37.53
CA GLU A 226 6.01 -49.58 36.24
C GLU A 226 5.40 -48.17 36.24
N VAL A 227 4.75 -47.78 37.33
CA VAL A 227 4.19 -46.42 37.50
C VAL A 227 5.31 -45.38 37.57
N GLN A 228 6.41 -45.67 38.27
CA GLN A 228 7.56 -44.75 38.35
C GLN A 228 8.27 -44.59 37.00
N SER A 229 8.35 -45.66 36.20
CA SER A 229 8.83 -45.61 34.82
C SER A 229 7.95 -44.72 33.94
N MET A 230 6.62 -44.83 34.04
CA MET A 230 5.69 -43.99 33.29
C MET A 230 5.78 -42.50 33.67
N ILE A 231 5.88 -42.19 34.97
CA ILE A 231 6.07 -40.81 35.44
C ILE A 231 7.37 -40.22 34.89
N HIS A 232 8.46 -41.00 34.93
CA HIS A 232 9.74 -40.56 34.39
C HIS A 232 9.68 -40.27 32.87
N ILE A 233 8.97 -41.11 32.11
CA ILE A 233 8.75 -40.90 30.67
C ILE A 233 7.92 -39.63 30.43
N LEU A 234 6.88 -39.40 31.24
CA LEU A 234 6.03 -38.23 31.13
C LEU A 234 6.80 -36.93 31.42
N ASP A 235 7.57 -36.87 32.50
CA ASP A 235 8.38 -35.71 32.86
C ASP A 235 9.43 -35.39 31.78
N LYS A 236 10.06 -36.42 31.21
CA LYS A 236 11.01 -36.26 30.10
C LYS A 236 10.34 -35.66 28.87
N ASN A 237 9.13 -36.11 28.53
CA ASN A 237 8.38 -35.59 27.39
C ASN A 237 7.90 -34.15 27.64
N ILE A 238 7.41 -33.83 28.83
CA ILE A 238 7.03 -32.47 29.23
C ILE A 238 8.23 -31.52 29.11
N ALA A 239 9.39 -31.90 29.66
CA ALA A 239 10.61 -31.11 29.57
C ALA A 239 11.05 -30.88 28.11
N GLN A 240 10.91 -31.89 27.24
CA GLN A 240 11.22 -31.76 25.81
C GLN A 240 10.27 -30.79 25.09
N VAL A 241 8.98 -30.82 25.43
CA VAL A 241 7.98 -29.88 24.88
C VAL A 241 8.28 -28.46 25.34
N ILE A 242 8.50 -28.23 26.64
CA ILE A 242 8.87 -26.91 27.19
C ILE A 242 10.10 -26.34 26.46
N LYS A 243 11.15 -27.15 26.29
CA LYS A 243 12.38 -26.72 25.61
C LYS A 243 12.12 -26.33 24.14
N LYS A 244 11.29 -27.09 23.41
CA LYS A 244 10.92 -26.76 22.02
C LYS A 244 10.07 -25.49 21.94
N THR A 245 9.12 -25.31 22.85
CA THR A 245 8.26 -24.12 22.92
C THR A 245 9.08 -22.87 23.26
N GLN A 246 10.02 -22.97 24.21
CA GLN A 246 10.95 -21.89 24.54
C GLN A 246 11.88 -21.55 23.37
N ALA A 247 12.41 -22.55 22.67
CA ALA A 247 13.24 -22.31 21.48
C ALA A 247 12.44 -21.64 20.35
N LEU A 248 11.18 -22.04 20.15
CA LEU A 248 10.28 -21.41 19.19
C LEU A 248 9.95 -19.97 19.59
N ALA A 249 9.63 -19.71 20.86
CA ALA A 249 9.38 -18.37 21.37
C ALA A 249 10.61 -17.47 21.25
N GLN A 250 11.81 -17.99 21.54
CA GLN A 250 13.07 -17.26 21.34
C GLN A 250 13.36 -17.00 19.86
N ALA A 251 13.04 -17.93 18.96
CA ALA A 251 13.18 -17.74 17.52
C ALA A 251 12.20 -16.70 16.98
N ILE A 252 10.96 -16.70 17.48
CA ILE A 252 9.94 -15.70 17.16
C ILE A 252 10.38 -14.33 17.65
N ASN A 253 10.79 -14.19 18.92
CA ASN A 253 11.21 -12.92 19.50
C ASN A 253 12.49 -12.37 18.83
N LYS A 254 13.47 -13.23 18.52
CA LYS A 254 14.64 -12.84 17.73
C LYS A 254 14.25 -12.42 16.31
N GLY A 255 13.25 -13.06 15.70
CA GLY A 255 12.73 -12.69 14.38
C GLY A 255 12.00 -11.35 14.36
N THR A 256 11.22 -11.04 15.39
CA THR A 256 10.44 -9.80 15.48
C THR A 256 11.28 -8.57 15.85
N GLU A 257 12.25 -8.72 16.76
CA GLU A 257 13.19 -7.64 17.13
C GLU A 257 14.25 -7.39 16.05
N SER A 258 14.74 -8.44 15.37
CA SER A 258 15.62 -8.28 14.21
C SER A 258 14.89 -7.74 12.97
N GLY A 259 13.62 -8.10 12.75
CA GLY A 259 12.84 -7.63 11.60
C GLY A 259 12.62 -6.12 11.58
N HIS A 260 12.23 -5.53 12.72
CA HIS A 260 12.01 -4.07 12.82
C HIS A 260 13.33 -3.28 12.83
N SER A 261 14.37 -3.79 13.49
CA SER A 261 15.70 -3.16 13.38
C SER A 261 16.24 -3.23 11.94
N ASN A 262 15.98 -4.32 11.22
CA ASN A 262 16.37 -4.47 9.81
C ASN A 262 15.62 -3.51 8.87
N ILE A 263 14.32 -3.25 9.09
CA ILE A 263 13.56 -2.39 8.17
C ILE A 263 14.02 -0.92 8.24
N HIS A 264 14.31 -0.41 9.43
CA HIS A 264 14.86 0.95 9.59
C HIS A 264 16.26 1.07 8.97
N ILE A 265 17.11 0.04 9.11
CA ILE A 265 18.42 -0.01 8.44
C ILE A 265 18.23 0.02 6.91
N ILE A 266 17.26 -0.73 6.39
CA ILE A 266 16.96 -0.74 4.95
C ILE A 266 16.47 0.62 4.47
N PHE A 267 15.60 1.33 5.21
CA PHE A 267 15.22 2.70 4.87
C PHE A 267 16.42 3.65 4.84
N ASN A 268 17.34 3.57 5.80
CA ASN A 268 18.56 4.38 5.77
C ASN A 268 19.44 4.07 4.55
N ASN A 269 19.56 2.78 4.19
CA ASN A 269 20.29 2.35 3.00
C ASN A 269 19.61 2.80 1.70
N ILE A 270 18.28 2.81 1.65
CA ILE A 270 17.50 3.35 0.53
C ILE A 270 17.94 4.79 0.26
N TYR A 271 17.97 5.62 1.30
CA TYR A 271 18.26 7.04 1.12
C TYR A 271 19.74 7.36 0.86
N SER A 272 20.66 6.44 1.17
CA SER A 272 22.07 6.57 0.77
C SER A 272 22.29 6.15 -0.68
N VAL A 273 21.54 5.16 -1.17
CA VAL A 273 21.65 4.61 -2.53
C VAL A 273 20.84 5.43 -3.55
N TRP A 274 19.60 5.77 -3.20
CA TRP A 274 18.67 6.56 -3.99
C TRP A 274 18.41 7.89 -3.29
N THR A 275 19.38 8.81 -3.42
CA THR A 275 19.35 10.12 -2.74
C THR A 275 18.18 11.01 -3.14
N TRP A 276 17.54 10.73 -4.27
CA TRP A 276 16.34 11.42 -4.78
C TRP A 276 15.03 10.86 -4.20
N MET A 277 15.05 9.72 -3.51
CA MET A 277 13.86 9.08 -2.98
C MET A 277 13.21 9.96 -1.89
N PRO A 278 11.90 10.23 -1.95
CA PRO A 278 11.18 10.94 -0.90
C PRO A 278 11.36 10.28 0.46
N ARG A 279 11.44 11.08 1.53
CA ARG A 279 11.61 10.56 2.90
C ARG A 279 10.38 10.76 3.78
N THR A 280 9.48 11.64 3.36
CA THR A 280 8.28 12.05 4.08
C THR A 280 7.06 12.08 3.17
N GLU A 281 5.86 12.16 3.74
CA GLU A 281 4.64 12.39 2.97
C GLU A 281 4.76 13.64 2.10
N ASN A 282 5.24 14.76 2.66
CA ASN A 282 5.36 16.02 1.96
C ASN A 282 6.35 15.96 0.78
N ASP A 283 7.48 15.28 0.94
CA ASP A 283 8.43 15.07 -0.16
C ASP A 283 7.77 14.30 -1.31
N ALA A 284 7.04 13.22 -0.97
CA ALA A 284 6.37 12.39 -1.96
C ALA A 284 5.23 13.14 -2.67
N ILE A 285 4.49 13.99 -1.95
CA ILE A 285 3.49 14.89 -2.56
C ILE A 285 4.15 15.86 -3.53
N ASN A 286 5.26 16.49 -3.16
CA ASN A 286 5.97 17.42 -4.05
C ASN A 286 6.48 16.73 -5.32
N SER A 287 7.00 15.49 -5.21
CA SER A 287 7.34 14.66 -6.37
C SER A 287 6.11 14.36 -7.23
N ALA A 288 4.98 13.98 -6.62
CA ALA A 288 3.73 13.72 -7.33
C ALA A 288 3.24 14.95 -8.10
N ILE A 289 3.23 16.13 -7.45
CA ILE A 289 2.89 17.42 -8.07
C ILE A 289 3.77 17.65 -9.30
N SER A 290 5.09 17.50 -9.18
CA SER A 290 6.01 17.74 -10.29
C SER A 290 5.69 16.88 -11.51
N HIS A 291 5.35 15.60 -11.31
CA HIS A 291 5.01 14.72 -12.42
C HIS A 291 3.61 15.01 -12.98
N PHE A 292 2.63 15.35 -12.15
CA PHE A 292 1.30 15.74 -12.63
C PHE A 292 1.32 17.06 -13.40
N GLU A 293 2.18 18.01 -13.04
CA GLU A 293 2.45 19.23 -13.81
C GLU A 293 3.00 18.91 -15.20
N GLU A 294 4.00 18.02 -15.25
CA GLU A 294 4.59 17.57 -16.51
C GLU A 294 3.56 16.86 -17.40
N MET A 295 2.70 16.03 -16.79
CA MET A 295 1.56 15.40 -17.48
C MET A 295 0.62 16.45 -18.06
N ALA A 296 0.20 17.44 -17.26
CA ALA A 296 -0.73 18.49 -17.69
C ALA A 296 -0.17 19.37 -18.82
N GLN A 297 1.16 19.53 -18.88
CA GLN A 297 1.83 20.37 -19.87
C GLN A 297 2.20 19.63 -21.15
N LYS A 298 2.65 18.37 -21.04
CA LYS A 298 3.25 17.62 -22.16
C LYS A 298 2.31 16.60 -22.80
N ASP A 299 1.32 16.09 -22.08
CA ASP A 299 0.41 15.08 -22.62
C ASP A 299 -0.71 15.72 -23.44
N SER A 300 -0.51 15.81 -24.76
CA SER A 300 -1.51 16.33 -25.69
C SER A 300 -2.71 15.40 -25.89
N THR A 301 -2.66 14.17 -25.37
CA THR A 301 -3.74 13.18 -25.49
C THR A 301 -4.75 13.25 -24.34
N ILE A 302 -4.46 14.06 -23.32
CA ILE A 302 -5.34 14.23 -22.16
C ILE A 302 -6.67 14.85 -22.59
N THR A 303 -7.77 14.17 -22.26
CA THR A 303 -9.11 14.72 -22.49
C THR A 303 -9.36 15.91 -21.58
N ASP A 304 -10.19 16.87 -22.01
CA ASP A 304 -10.56 18.04 -21.18
C ASP A 304 -11.03 17.64 -19.77
N ASN A 305 -11.85 16.59 -19.68
CA ASN A 305 -12.37 16.10 -18.40
C ASN A 305 -11.27 15.50 -17.51
N ALA A 306 -10.32 14.76 -18.10
CA ALA A 306 -9.18 14.23 -17.36
C ALA A 306 -8.25 15.36 -16.90
N LEU A 307 -8.02 16.37 -17.76
CA LEU A 307 -7.25 17.55 -17.42
C LEU A 307 -7.89 18.34 -16.29
N TRP A 308 -9.21 18.48 -16.26
CA TRP A 308 -9.90 19.17 -15.17
C TRP A 308 -9.71 18.46 -13.83
N LYS A 309 -9.91 17.13 -13.81
CA LYS A 309 -9.66 16.33 -12.60
C LYS A 309 -8.21 16.41 -12.15
N LEU A 310 -7.27 16.43 -13.10
CA LEU A 310 -5.84 16.60 -12.82
C LEU A 310 -5.53 17.97 -12.21
N LEU A 311 -6.09 19.05 -12.77
CA LEU A 311 -5.90 20.40 -12.24
C LEU A 311 -6.55 20.57 -10.85
N GLU A 312 -7.69 19.93 -10.60
CA GLU A 312 -8.34 19.92 -9.30
C GLU A 312 -7.50 19.17 -8.26
N LEU A 313 -6.97 18.00 -8.63
CA LEU A 313 -6.01 17.26 -7.80
C LEU A 313 -4.77 18.11 -7.52
N LEU A 314 -4.17 18.73 -8.54
CA LEU A 314 -3.01 19.62 -8.38
C LEU A 314 -3.31 20.79 -7.44
N ALA A 315 -4.47 21.43 -7.57
CA ALA A 315 -4.87 22.51 -6.67
C ALA A 315 -4.95 22.03 -5.21
N PHE A 316 -5.52 20.84 -4.96
CA PHE A 316 -5.53 20.25 -3.62
C PHE A 316 -4.13 19.90 -3.11
N LEU A 317 -3.28 19.31 -3.94
CA LEU A 317 -1.92 18.96 -3.54
C LEU A 317 -1.09 20.22 -3.22
N TYR A 318 -1.25 21.31 -3.98
CA TYR A 318 -0.61 22.59 -3.67
C TYR A 318 -1.14 23.22 -2.37
N ASP A 319 -2.43 23.08 -2.09
CA ASP A 319 -3.01 23.48 -0.80
C ASP A 319 -2.32 22.74 0.36
N LYS A 320 -2.19 21.42 0.21
CA LYS A 320 -1.57 20.55 1.20
C LYS A 320 -0.09 20.84 1.45
N THR A 321 0.65 21.30 0.44
CA THR A 321 2.05 21.72 0.58
C THR A 321 2.22 23.20 0.94
N GLY A 322 1.12 23.94 1.17
CA GLY A 322 1.13 25.36 1.52
C GLY A 322 1.43 26.31 0.36
N ASN A 323 1.42 25.84 -0.89
CA ASN A 323 1.66 26.68 -2.08
C ASN A 323 0.37 27.31 -2.61
N ILE A 324 -0.13 28.30 -1.87
CA ILE A 324 -1.42 28.97 -2.14
C ILE A 324 -1.44 29.66 -3.53
N GLU A 325 -0.32 30.22 -3.98
CA GLU A 325 -0.23 30.88 -5.29
C GLU A 325 -0.50 29.88 -6.43
N LYS A 326 0.23 28.76 -6.46
CA LYS A 326 0.05 27.74 -7.50
C LYS A 326 -1.32 27.09 -7.44
N ARG A 327 -1.83 26.85 -6.23
CA ARG A 327 -3.22 26.42 -6.02
C ARG A 327 -4.19 27.37 -6.71
N ASN A 328 -4.13 28.67 -6.41
CA ASN A 328 -5.01 29.68 -6.97
C ASN A 328 -4.89 29.79 -8.49
N ASN A 329 -3.67 29.66 -9.03
CA ASN A 329 -3.44 29.59 -10.46
C ASN A 329 -4.17 28.40 -11.11
N ARG A 330 -4.08 27.20 -10.53
CA ARG A 330 -4.78 26.00 -11.02
C ARG A 330 -6.30 26.16 -10.95
N LEU A 331 -6.84 26.69 -9.85
CA LEU A 331 -8.28 26.97 -9.72
C LEU A 331 -8.76 27.99 -10.77
N SER A 332 -7.99 29.05 -11.02
CA SER A 332 -8.29 30.05 -12.06
C SER A 332 -8.33 29.43 -13.46
N HIS A 333 -7.42 28.49 -13.76
CA HIS A 333 -7.43 27.75 -15.01
C HIS A 333 -8.70 26.90 -15.16
N ILE A 334 -9.14 26.21 -14.10
CA ILE A 334 -10.37 25.42 -14.09
C ILE A 334 -11.59 26.31 -14.32
N ILE A 335 -11.69 27.45 -13.63
CA ILE A 335 -12.78 28.42 -13.80
C ILE A 335 -12.82 28.92 -15.26
N SER A 336 -11.67 29.32 -15.79
CA SER A 336 -11.54 29.83 -17.17
C SER A 336 -11.92 28.78 -18.21
N ALA A 337 -11.49 27.53 -18.03
CA ALA A 337 -11.87 26.42 -18.90
C ALA A 337 -13.38 26.11 -18.80
N SER A 338 -13.93 26.13 -17.59
CA SER A 338 -15.35 25.90 -17.33
C SER A 338 -16.22 26.97 -17.98
N HIS A 339 -15.83 28.25 -17.93
CA HIS A 339 -16.52 29.33 -18.64
C HIS A 339 -16.48 29.18 -20.16
N ARG A 340 -15.34 28.75 -20.73
CA ARG A 340 -15.24 28.45 -22.17
C ARG A 340 -16.18 27.31 -22.57
N LYS A 341 -16.19 26.21 -21.82
CA LYS A 341 -17.11 25.07 -22.08
C LYS A 341 -18.57 25.49 -21.95
N ARG A 342 -18.91 26.27 -20.91
CA ARG A 342 -20.25 26.86 -20.73
C ARG A 342 -20.67 27.65 -21.96
N MET A 343 -19.82 28.54 -22.45
CA MET A 343 -20.10 29.36 -23.64
C MET A 343 -20.33 28.50 -24.89
N LEU A 344 -19.52 27.46 -25.10
CA LEU A 344 -19.68 26.55 -26.23
C LEU A 344 -20.99 25.77 -26.17
N LEU A 345 -21.38 25.27 -24.99
CA LEU A 345 -22.66 24.59 -24.80
C LEU A 345 -23.84 25.55 -25.02
N SER A 346 -23.76 26.78 -24.52
CA SER A 346 -24.79 27.79 -24.76
C SER A 346 -24.95 28.12 -26.26
N LYS A 347 -23.85 28.20 -27.02
CA LYS A 347 -23.92 28.36 -28.48
C LYS A 347 -24.56 27.16 -29.17
N LYS A 348 -24.24 25.93 -28.75
CA LYS A 348 -24.88 24.71 -29.30
C LYS A 348 -26.37 24.68 -29.04
N LEU A 349 -26.82 25.11 -27.86
CA LEU A 349 -28.24 25.19 -27.50
C LEU A 349 -29.06 26.16 -28.39
N GLN A 350 -28.39 27.14 -29.01
CA GLN A 350 -29.02 28.08 -29.94
C GLN A 350 -29.21 27.48 -31.36
N LEU A 351 -28.60 26.33 -31.65
CA LEU A 351 -28.77 25.63 -32.92
C LEU A 351 -30.10 24.86 -32.94
N ASN A 352 -30.58 24.54 -34.15
CA ASN A 352 -31.76 23.71 -34.34
C ASN A 352 -31.41 22.23 -34.10
N ILE A 353 -31.39 21.82 -32.82
CA ILE A 353 -31.06 20.48 -32.36
C ILE A 353 -32.32 19.72 -31.89
N SER A 354 -32.19 18.40 -31.74
CA SER A 354 -33.29 17.57 -31.24
C SER A 354 -33.63 17.88 -29.78
N THR A 355 -34.87 17.59 -29.36
CA THR A 355 -35.31 17.78 -27.97
C THR A 355 -34.49 16.96 -26.97
N ALA A 356 -34.09 15.73 -27.36
CA ALA A 356 -33.27 14.86 -26.52
C ALA A 356 -31.86 15.44 -26.32
N GLU A 357 -31.21 15.87 -27.41
CA GLU A 357 -29.89 16.50 -27.36
C GLU A 357 -29.91 17.81 -26.57
N ARG A 358 -30.97 18.60 -26.69
CA ARG A 358 -31.16 19.82 -25.89
C ARG A 358 -31.19 19.51 -24.40
N ALA A 359 -31.95 18.51 -23.97
CA ALA A 359 -32.04 18.13 -22.56
C ALA A 359 -30.68 17.67 -21.99
N GLU A 360 -29.89 16.94 -22.78
CA GLU A 360 -28.54 16.53 -22.41
C GLU A 360 -27.59 17.73 -22.24
N LEU A 361 -27.59 18.67 -23.20
CA LEU A 361 -26.77 19.88 -23.14
C LEU A 361 -27.15 20.80 -21.96
N GLU A 362 -28.45 20.92 -21.66
CA GLU A 362 -28.93 21.69 -20.50
C GLU A 362 -28.48 21.06 -19.17
N LEU A 363 -28.54 19.73 -19.06
CA LEU A 363 -28.04 19.00 -17.90
C LEU A 363 -26.53 19.24 -17.70
N ASP A 364 -25.75 19.18 -18.78
CA ASP A 364 -24.31 19.44 -18.72
C ASP A 364 -23.99 20.90 -18.39
N LEU A 365 -24.76 21.85 -18.90
CA LEU A 365 -24.63 23.26 -18.54
C LEU A 365 -24.91 23.49 -17.05
N LYS A 366 -25.93 22.83 -16.50
CA LYS A 366 -26.27 22.88 -15.07
C LYS A 366 -25.12 22.32 -14.22
N LYS A 367 -24.55 21.17 -14.60
CA LYS A 367 -23.38 20.58 -13.92
C LYS A 367 -22.20 21.55 -13.89
N ILE A 368 -21.87 22.18 -15.02
CA ILE A 368 -20.76 23.14 -15.11
C ILE A 368 -21.01 24.38 -14.25
N ASN A 369 -22.24 24.91 -14.24
CA ASN A 369 -22.58 26.07 -13.41
C ASN A 369 -22.44 25.76 -11.91
N ASN A 370 -22.94 24.61 -11.46
CA ASN A 370 -22.77 24.17 -10.08
C ASN A 370 -21.29 24.03 -9.71
N TYR A 371 -20.50 23.43 -10.61
CA TYR A 371 -19.06 23.25 -10.41
C TYR A 371 -18.30 24.59 -10.33
N ILE A 372 -18.61 25.56 -11.20
CA ILE A 372 -18.04 26.92 -11.14
C ILE A 372 -18.38 27.57 -9.79
N GLN A 373 -19.62 27.45 -9.33
CA GLN A 373 -20.06 28.02 -8.05
C GLN A 373 -19.28 27.41 -6.87
N GLU A 374 -19.14 26.08 -6.84
CA GLU A 374 -18.41 25.36 -5.80
C GLU A 374 -16.94 25.79 -5.75
N ILE A 375 -16.23 25.80 -6.89
CA ILE A 375 -14.83 26.23 -6.95
C ILE A 375 -14.67 27.70 -6.59
N THR A 376 -15.58 28.56 -7.07
CA THR A 376 -15.53 30.00 -6.74
C THR A 376 -15.74 30.23 -5.26
N PHE A 377 -16.61 29.44 -4.61
CA PHE A 377 -16.82 29.50 -3.18
C PHE A 377 -15.55 29.11 -2.42
N GLN A 378 -14.91 27.99 -2.79
CA GLN A 378 -13.63 27.57 -2.21
C GLN A 378 -12.56 28.68 -2.37
N TYR A 379 -12.41 29.21 -3.59
CA TYR A 379 -11.44 30.26 -3.89
C TYR A 379 -11.66 31.54 -3.05
N LYS A 380 -12.92 31.95 -2.84
CA LYS A 380 -13.25 33.16 -2.08
C LYS A 380 -13.12 32.97 -0.57
N TYR A 381 -13.51 31.81 -0.06
CA TYR A 381 -13.44 31.51 1.36
C TYR A 381 -12.00 31.66 1.86
N ASP A 382 -11.05 31.05 1.15
CA ASP A 382 -9.64 31.05 1.56
C ASP A 382 -8.94 32.39 1.32
N TYR A 383 -9.39 33.17 0.33
CA TYR A 383 -8.86 34.53 0.13
C TYR A 383 -9.20 35.44 1.32
N ASN A 384 -10.41 35.30 1.87
CA ASN A 384 -10.86 36.13 2.98
C ASN A 384 -10.21 35.74 4.33
N GLU A 385 -9.99 34.44 4.58
CA GLU A 385 -9.25 34.00 5.78
C GLU A 385 -7.79 34.48 5.75
N ASN A 386 -7.12 34.43 4.60
CA ASN A 386 -5.73 34.89 4.49
C ASN A 386 -5.58 36.42 4.48
N ALA A 387 -6.63 37.17 4.14
CA ALA A 387 -6.61 38.64 4.16
C ALA A 387 -6.87 39.23 5.56
N SER A 388 -7.26 38.40 6.53
CA SER A 388 -7.59 38.81 7.91
C SER A 388 -6.51 38.44 8.94
N VAL A 389 -5.40 37.86 8.47
CA VAL A 389 -4.14 37.64 9.21
C VAL A 389 -3.11 38.64 8.71
#